data_AF-A0AAF0QBE5-F1
#
_entry.id   AF-A0AAF0QBE5-F1
#
_cell.length_a   1.000
_cell.length_b   1.000
_cell.length_c   1.000
_cell.angle_alpha   90.00
_cell.angle_beta   90.00
_cell.angle_gamma   90.00
#
_symmetry.space_group_name_H-M   'P 1'
#
loop_
_entity.id
_entity.type
_entity.pdbx_description
1 polymer ?
#
loop_
_entity_poly.entity_id
_entity_poly.type
_entity_poly.pdbx_seq_one_letter_code
_entity_poly.pdbx_strand_id
1 'polypeptide(L)' 'MSSFSNSSMAYVDKDQYYRCGNEALLKTSWTQLNPRRRIFTYKISKKIGDCDYFHWYED' A
#
# COMPACT_ATOMS: atom_id res chain seq x y z
N MET A 1 -21.58 28.95 -7.44
CA MET A 1 -20.70 28.86 -6.26
C MET A 1 -20.06 27.50 -6.28
N SER A 2 -18.76 27.46 -6.53
CA SER A 2 -18.00 26.25 -6.85
C SER A 2 -17.83 25.36 -5.62
N SER A 3 -18.35 24.15 -5.67
CA SER A 3 -18.06 23.10 -4.69
C SER A 3 -16.82 22.34 -5.15
N PHE A 4 -15.64 22.75 -4.67
CA PHE A 4 -14.44 21.95 -4.81
C PHE A 4 -14.48 20.83 -3.77
N SER A 5 -15.05 19.68 -4.15
CA SER A 5 -14.79 18.45 -3.42
C SER A 5 -13.39 18.01 -3.84
N ASN A 6 -12.41 18.18 -2.96
CA ASN A 6 -11.05 17.67 -3.14
C ASN A 6 -11.09 16.13 -3.19
N SER A 7 -11.37 15.59 -4.36
CA SER A 7 -11.21 14.18 -4.68
C SER A 7 -9.72 13.90 -4.93
N SER A 8 -9.00 13.55 -3.87
CA SER A 8 -7.64 13.00 -3.95
C SER A 8 -7.48 11.72 -3.11
N MET A 9 -8.55 10.94 -2.94
CA MET A 9 -8.36 9.50 -2.77
C MET A 9 -8.30 8.94 -4.17
N ALA A 10 -7.09 8.88 -4.73
CA ALA A 10 -6.79 8.04 -5.88
C ALA A 10 -7.49 6.70 -5.67
N TYR A 11 -8.18 6.21 -6.71
CA TYR A 11 -8.80 4.89 -6.72
C TYR A 11 -7.70 3.84 -6.56
N VAL A 12 -7.23 3.62 -5.33
CA VAL A 12 -6.39 2.48 -5.03
C VAL A 12 -7.33 1.30 -5.10
N ASP A 13 -7.15 0.50 -6.15
CA ASP A 13 -7.94 -0.68 -6.42
C ASP A 13 -8.06 -1.51 -5.13
N LYS A 14 -9.29 -1.84 -4.72
CA LYS A 14 -9.51 -2.64 -3.51
C LYS A 14 -8.78 -3.99 -3.60
N ASP A 15 -8.53 -4.48 -4.81
CA ASP A 15 -7.78 -5.71 -5.04
C ASP A 15 -6.29 -5.57 -4.73
N GLN A 16 -5.71 -4.35 -4.73
CA GLN A 16 -4.34 -4.14 -4.25
C GLN A 16 -4.20 -4.34 -2.74
N TYR A 17 -5.30 -4.18 -2.00
CA TYR A 17 -5.32 -4.39 -0.55
C TYR A 17 -5.57 -5.84 -0.19
N TYR A 18 -6.06 -6.69 -1.10
CA TYR A 18 -6.38 -8.08 -0.81
C TYR A 18 -5.72 -9.01 -1.82
N ARG A 19 -4.55 -9.54 -1.48
CA ARG A 19 -3.87 -10.59 -2.25
C ARG A 19 -3.55 -11.74 -1.32
N CYS A 20 -3.67 -12.96 -1.85
CA CYS A 20 -3.36 -14.17 -1.09
C CYS A 20 -4.18 -14.30 0.22
N GLY A 21 -5.42 -13.78 0.23
CA GLY A 21 -6.34 -13.85 1.37
C GLY A 21 -5.97 -12.94 2.56
N ASN A 22 -4.99 -12.06 2.40
CA ASN A 22 -4.51 -11.17 3.46
C ASN A 22 -4.71 -9.70 3.07
N GLU A 23 -4.93 -8.85 4.07
CA GLU A 23 -5.01 -7.40 3.89
C GLU A 23 -3.60 -6.77 3.85
N ALA A 24 -3.36 -5.92 2.86
CA ALA A 24 -2.08 -5.26 2.65
C ALA A 24 -1.95 -4.07 3.60
N LEU A 25 -0.78 -3.94 4.21
CA LEU A 25 -0.46 -2.84 5.11
C LEU A 25 0.29 -1.75 4.35
N LEU A 26 -0.18 -0.52 4.47
CA LEU A 26 0.55 0.65 4.01
C LEU A 26 1.65 1.02 5.03
N LYS A 27 2.90 1.06 4.57
CA LYS A 27 4.06 1.42 5.38
C LYS A 27 4.86 2.54 4.74
N THR A 28 5.55 3.32 5.56
CA THR A 28 6.47 4.37 5.11
C THR A 28 7.91 3.87 5.19
N SER A 29 8.65 4.01 4.09
CA SER A 29 10.08 3.76 4.02
C SER A 29 10.85 4.91 4.67
N TRP A 30 11.76 4.56 5.58
CA TRP A 30 12.69 5.50 6.24
C TRP A 30 14.14 5.27 5.80
N THR A 31 14.34 4.52 4.73
CA THR A 31 15.67 4.29 4.16
C THR A 31 16.22 5.54 3.49
N GLN A 32 17.54 5.71 3.48
CA GLN A 32 18.19 6.84 2.79
C GLN A 32 17.89 6.85 1.27
N LEU A 33 17.74 5.67 0.66
CA LEU A 33 17.49 5.53 -0.79
C LEU A 33 16.04 5.83 -1.18
N ASN A 34 15.08 5.60 -0.28
CA ASN A 34 13.66 5.81 -0.54
C ASN A 34 13.00 6.55 0.64
N PRO A 35 13.44 7.77 0.98
CA PRO A 35 12.96 8.47 2.14
C PRO A 35 11.48 8.86 1.95
N ARG A 36 10.66 8.55 2.95
CA ARG A 36 9.22 8.87 3.02
C ARG A 36 8.35 8.26 1.93
N ARG A 37 8.88 7.37 1.08
CA ARG A 37 8.06 6.65 0.09
C ARG A 37 7.13 5.67 0.80
N ARG A 38 5.90 5.55 0.32
CA ARG A 38 4.88 4.65 0.88
C ARG A 38 4.84 3.34 0.09
N ILE A 39 4.63 2.21 0.77
CA ILE A 39 4.66 0.85 0.20
C ILE A 39 3.49 0.05 0.77
N PHE A 40 2.79 -0.70 -0.07
CA PHE A 40 1.90 -1.78 0.34
C PHE A 40 2.68 -3.09 0.52
N THR A 41 2.54 -3.73 1.67
CA THR A 41 3.19 -5.01 1.96
C THR A 41 2.38 -5.84 2.96
N TYR A 42 2.50 -7.16 2.93
CA TYR A 42 1.88 -8.02 3.93
C TYR A 42 2.66 -8.04 5.25
N LYS A 43 1.97 -8.44 6.31
CA LYS A 43 2.61 -8.73 7.59
C LYS A 43 3.55 -9.91 7.33
N ILE A 44 4.86 -9.69 7.47
CA ILE A 44 5.87 -10.75 7.35
C ILE A 44 5.74 -11.64 8.59
N SER A 45 4.67 -12.42 8.71
CA SER A 45 4.78 -13.70 9.39
C SER A 45 5.54 -14.59 8.41
N LYS A 46 6.79 -14.96 8.70
CA LYS A 46 7.47 -15.99 7.90
C LYS A 46 6.86 -17.36 8.19
N LYS A 47 5.57 -17.55 7.92
CA LYS A 47 4.97 -18.88 7.85
C LYS A 47 5.31 -19.45 6.48
N ILE A 48 5.69 -20.71 6.44
CA ILE A 48 5.81 -21.45 5.19
C ILE A 48 4.46 -21.34 4.46
N GLY A 49 4.46 -20.76 3.27
CA GLY A 49 3.25 -20.53 2.46
C GLY A 49 2.71 -19.10 2.46
N ASP A 50 3.31 -18.16 3.21
CA ASP A 50 2.93 -16.74 3.08
C ASP A 50 3.41 -16.15 1.74
N CYS A 51 2.59 -15.27 1.21
CA CYS A 51 2.74 -14.67 -0.11
C CYS A 51 3.54 -13.38 -0.01
N ASP A 52 4.66 -13.31 -0.74
CA ASP A 52 5.46 -12.09 -0.80
C ASP A 52 4.71 -11.03 -1.63
N TYR A 53 4.47 -9.87 -1.03
CA TYR A 53 3.87 -8.74 -1.70
C TYR A 53 4.55 -7.44 -1.35
N PHE A 54 4.88 -6.72 -2.42
CA PHE A 54 5.51 -5.42 -2.40
C PHE A 54 4.95 -4.62 -3.57
N HIS A 55 4.33 -3.49 -3.27
CA HIS A 55 3.90 -2.53 -4.27
C HIS A 55 4.18 -1.12 -3.78
N TRP A 56 4.74 -0.26 -4.62
CA TRP A 56 4.90 1.15 -4.28
C TRP A 56 3.53 1.82 -4.28
N TYR A 57 3.28 2.67 -3.29
CA TYR A 57 2.12 3.55 -3.32
C TYR A 57 2.47 4.76 -4.19
N GLU A 58 1.74 4.92 -5.29
CA GLU A 58 1.76 6.12 -6.13
C GLU A 58 0.49 6.91 -5.83
N ASP A 59 0.64 8.21 -5.52
CA ASP A 59 -0.44 9.12 -5.12
C ASP A 59 -1.13 9.73 -6.35
#